data_AF-A0A9R1A5Q3-F1
#
_entry.id   AF-A0A9R1A5Q3-F1
#
_cell.length_a   1.000
_cell.length_b   1.000
_cell.length_c   1.000
_cell.angle_alpha   90.00
_cell.angle_beta   90.00
_cell.angle_gamma   90.00
#
_symmetry.space_group_name_H-M   'P 1'
#
loop_
_entity.id
_entity.type
_entity.pdbx_description
1 polymer ?
#
loop_
_entity_poly.entity_id
_entity_poly.type
_entity_poly.pdbx_seq_one_letter_code
_entity_poly.pdbx_strand_id
1 'polypeptide(L)'
;MGAKRIGFIGIPPIGCCPSQSKLGSREYEPMRNQAVELFNSEIATEIHRLNAEKTIQGSKFIYLDIYYNLLELIQHPGFYGFKEATEGYCGSTLLNAAIFVKNQHACPNGYDYIFWDSFHPTEKAYNIVVDKLFETTVQYLM
;
A
#
# COMPACT_ATOMS: atom_id res chain seq x y z
N MET A 1 15.55 9.83 23.16
CA MET A 1 14.30 9.04 23.03
C MET A 1 14.63 7.55 23.20
N GLY A 2 13.68 6.70 23.64
CA GLY A 2 13.95 5.33 24.12
C GLY A 2 13.21 4.18 23.41
N ALA A 3 12.66 4.40 22.21
CA ALA A 3 11.93 3.37 21.47
C ALA A 3 12.84 2.18 21.11
N LYS A 4 12.35 0.95 21.33
CA LYS A 4 13.12 -0.29 21.14
C LYS A 4 12.68 -1.14 19.96
N ARG A 5 11.47 -0.92 19.43
CA ARG A 5 10.88 -1.69 18.34
C ARG A 5 10.24 -0.69 17.38
N ILE A 6 10.75 -0.61 16.16
CA ILE A 6 10.37 0.41 15.19
C ILE A 6 10.13 -0.30 13.85
N GLY A 7 8.90 -0.20 13.34
CA GLY A 7 8.57 -0.63 11.99
C GLY A 7 8.52 0.57 11.06
N PHE A 8 9.18 0.47 9.91
CA PHE A 8 9.08 1.44 8.84
C PHE A 8 8.26 0.85 7.70
N ILE A 9 7.13 1.48 7.37
CA ILE A 9 6.25 1.01 6.29
C ILE A 9 6.72 1.61 4.97
N GLY A 10 6.96 0.76 3.98
CA GLY A 10 7.31 1.17 2.62
C GLY A 10 6.17 1.93 1.92
N ILE A 11 6.45 2.49 0.76
CA ILE A 11 5.43 3.12 -0.08
C ILE A 11 4.79 2.04 -0.98
N PRO A 12 3.45 1.98 -1.09
CA PRO A 12 2.76 1.02 -1.97
C PRO A 12 2.96 1.39 -3.46
N PRO A 13 2.56 0.53 -4.43
CA PRO A 13 2.67 0.84 -5.86
C PRO A 13 1.70 1.94 -6.29
N ILE A 14 2.02 3.21 -5.98
CA ILE A 14 1.13 4.35 -6.20
C ILE A 14 0.84 4.61 -7.68
N GLY A 15 1.70 4.15 -8.60
CA GLY A 15 1.44 4.17 -10.05
C GLY A 15 0.31 3.24 -10.46
N CYS A 16 -0.11 2.33 -9.56
CA CYS A 16 -1.25 1.44 -9.73
C CYS A 16 -2.56 1.95 -9.10
N CYS A 17 -2.54 3.10 -8.43
CA CYS A 17 -3.78 3.68 -7.91
C CYS A 17 -4.71 4.11 -9.08
N PRO A 18 -6.04 3.96 -8.94
CA PRO A 18 -7.00 4.37 -9.98
C PRO A 18 -6.85 5.84 -10.42
N SER A 19 -6.38 6.72 -9.53
CA SER A 19 -6.15 8.14 -9.83
C SER A 19 -5.03 8.36 -10.86
N GLN A 20 -4.14 7.38 -11.05
CA GLN A 20 -3.01 7.47 -11.98
C GLN A 20 -3.35 6.91 -13.36
N SER A 21 -4.46 6.18 -13.47
CA SER A 21 -4.96 5.71 -14.76
C SER A 21 -5.36 6.90 -15.63
N LYS A 22 -4.84 6.96 -16.86
CA LYS A 22 -5.29 7.95 -17.85
C LYS A 22 -6.76 7.68 -18.16
N LEU A 23 -7.57 8.73 -18.36
CA LEU A 23 -8.98 8.58 -18.76
C LEU A 23 -9.09 7.63 -19.96
N GLY A 24 -9.81 6.51 -19.79
CA GLY A 24 -10.02 5.49 -20.82
C GLY A 24 -8.89 4.48 -21.00
N SER A 25 -7.84 4.52 -20.17
CA SER A 25 -6.75 3.54 -20.15
C SER A 25 -6.65 2.85 -18.79
N ARG A 26 -6.43 1.53 -18.81
CA ARG A 26 -6.13 0.72 -17.61
C ARG A 26 -4.62 0.65 -17.33
N GLU A 27 -3.82 1.49 -17.97
CA GLU A 27 -2.37 1.47 -17.85
C GLU A 27 -1.90 2.14 -16.56
N TYR A 28 -0.95 1.48 -15.90
CA TYR A 28 -0.22 2.00 -14.76
C TYR A 28 0.70 3.17 -15.15
N GLU A 29 1.04 4.01 -14.17
CA GLU A 29 2.05 5.07 -14.34
C GLU A 29 3.42 4.55 -13.89
N PRO A 30 4.30 4.12 -14.83
CA PRO A 30 5.52 3.41 -14.48
C PRO A 30 6.56 4.29 -13.79
N MET A 31 6.61 5.60 -14.06
CA MET A 31 7.62 6.48 -13.47
C MET A 31 7.42 6.63 -11.95
N ARG A 32 6.17 6.67 -11.50
CA ARG A 32 5.81 6.68 -10.08
C ARG A 32 6.22 5.39 -9.39
N ASN A 33 5.96 4.23 -9.99
CA ASN A 33 6.37 2.95 -9.42
C ASN A 33 7.89 2.83 -9.35
N GLN A 34 8.62 3.28 -10.37
CA GLN A 34 10.09 3.34 -10.33
C GLN A 34 10.61 4.23 -9.20
N ALA A 35 10.01 5.40 -8.99
CA ALA A 35 10.38 6.29 -7.88
C ALA A 35 10.10 5.65 -6.51
N VAL A 36 9.00 4.91 -6.39
CA VAL A 36 8.65 4.16 -5.18
C VAL A 36 9.63 3.03 -4.91
N GLU A 37 9.97 2.24 -5.92
CA GLU A 37 10.93 1.15 -5.81
C GLU A 37 12.30 1.67 -5.36
N LEU A 38 12.76 2.79 -5.93
CA LEU A 38 13.99 3.45 -5.50
C LEU A 38 13.92 3.93 -4.04
N PHE A 39 12.84 4.61 -3.65
CA PHE A 39 12.68 5.05 -2.26
C PHE A 39 12.68 3.87 -1.28
N ASN A 40 11.94 2.82 -1.62
CA ASN A 40 11.81 1.61 -0.81
C ASN A 40 13.15 0.87 -0.66
N SER A 41 13.96 0.79 -1.73
CA SER A 41 15.27 0.15 -1.66
C SER A 41 16.27 0.93 -0.79
N GLU A 42 16.26 2.26 -0.87
CA GLU A 42 17.13 3.10 -0.04
C GLU A 42 16.75 3.02 1.45
N ILE A 43 15.45 3.03 1.75
CA ILE A 43 14.96 2.84 3.12
C ILE A 43 15.34 1.47 3.68
N ALA A 44 15.17 0.40 2.90
CA ALA A 44 15.56 -0.94 3.33
C ALA A 44 17.06 -1.00 3.65
N THR A 45 17.88 -0.40 2.80
CA THR A 45 19.34 -0.26 3.00
C THR A 45 19.66 0.50 4.28
N GLU A 46 18.98 1.61 4.54
CA GLU A 46 19.17 2.41 5.75
C GLU A 46 18.75 1.65 7.02
N ILE A 47 17.68 0.86 6.96
CA ILE A 47 17.24 0.00 8.08
C ILE A 47 18.29 -1.07 8.38
N HIS A 48 18.91 -1.68 7.35
CA HIS A 48 20.03 -2.60 7.54
C HIS A 48 21.23 -1.90 8.17
N ARG A 49 21.56 -0.68 7.71
CA ARG A 49 22.64 0.13 8.27
C ARG A 49 22.40 0.44 9.75
N LEU A 50 21.19 0.90 10.08
CA LEU A 50 20.78 1.21 11.45
C LEU A 50 20.90 -0.03 12.35
N ASN A 51 20.36 -1.18 11.95
CA ASN A 51 20.46 -2.41 12.75
C ASN A 51 21.91 -2.89 12.97
N ALA A 52 22.86 -2.48 12.12
CA ALA A 52 24.29 -2.78 12.28
C ALA A 52 25.03 -1.76 13.15
N GLU A 53 24.43 -0.61 13.45
CA GLU A 53 25.05 0.40 14.32
C GLU A 53 25.15 -0.10 15.76
N LYS A 54 26.33 0.00 16.37
CA LYS A 54 26.53 -0.36 17.78
C LYS A 54 25.95 0.69 18.74
N THR A 55 25.67 1.88 18.25
CA THR A 55 25.19 3.04 19.02
C THR A 55 23.70 2.99 19.33
N ILE A 56 22.92 2.26 18.54
CA ILE A 56 21.50 2.04 18.83
C ILE A 56 21.39 1.07 20.00
N GLN A 57 20.92 1.58 21.14
CA GLN A 57 20.88 0.89 22.44
C GLN A 57 19.88 -0.28 22.48
N GLY A 58 20.10 -1.34 21.71
CA GLY A 58 19.19 -2.49 21.62
C GLY A 58 17.86 -2.18 20.93
N SER A 59 17.80 -1.12 20.12
CA SER A 59 16.63 -0.85 19.27
C SER A 59 16.65 -1.77 18.05
N LYS A 60 15.49 -2.28 17.66
CA LYS A 60 15.30 -3.10 16.46
C LYS A 60 14.45 -2.35 15.46
N PHE A 61 14.93 -2.30 14.23
CA PHE A 61 14.24 -1.71 13.10
C PHE A 61 13.83 -2.82 12.13
N ILE A 62 12.62 -2.76 11.59
CA ILE A 62 12.22 -3.61 10.46
C ILE A 62 11.64 -2.76 9.35
N TYR A 63 11.84 -3.24 8.13
CA TYR A 63 11.17 -2.74 6.95
C TYR A 63 9.90 -3.55 6.71
N LEU A 64 8.76 -2.87 6.56
CA LEU A 64 7.46 -3.47 6.26
C LEU A 64 7.15 -3.19 4.79
N ASP A 65 7.43 -4.17 3.95
CA ASP A 65 7.19 -4.09 2.52
C ASP A 65 5.69 -4.22 2.22
N ILE A 66 5.04 -3.10 1.92
CA ILE A 66 3.65 -3.10 1.43
C ILE A 66 3.56 -2.95 -0.08
N TYR A 67 4.69 -2.78 -0.77
CA TYR A 67 4.72 -2.58 -2.21
C TYR A 67 4.30 -3.86 -2.92
N TYR A 68 5.06 -4.94 -2.73
CA TYR A 68 4.77 -6.21 -3.40
C TYR A 68 3.50 -6.87 -2.85
N ASN A 69 3.23 -6.71 -1.55
CA ASN A 69 2.00 -7.22 -0.96
C ASN A 69 0.75 -6.65 -1.62
N LEU A 70 0.67 -5.33 -1.83
CA LEU A 70 -0.46 -4.72 -2.51
C LEU A 70 -0.43 -4.96 -4.03
N LEU A 71 0.75 -4.93 -4.65
CA LEU A 71 0.90 -5.18 -6.08
C LEU A 71 0.37 -6.57 -6.48
N GLU A 72 0.63 -7.58 -5.65
CA GLU A 72 0.14 -8.94 -5.87
C GLU A 72 -1.39 -9.01 -5.85
N LEU A 73 -2.05 -8.30 -4.92
CA LEU A 73 -3.51 -8.19 -4.88
C LEU A 73 -4.04 -7.57 -6.18
N ILE A 74 -3.40 -6.50 -6.65
CA ILE A 74 -3.78 -5.78 -7.88
C ILE A 74 -3.59 -6.66 -9.13
N GLN A 75 -2.51 -7.43 -9.20
CA GLN A 75 -2.21 -8.29 -10.35
C GLN A 75 -3.05 -9.59 -10.36
N HIS A 76 -3.46 -10.08 -9.19
CA HIS A 76 -4.20 -11.33 -9.04
C HIS A 76 -5.48 -11.18 -8.19
N PRO A 77 -6.40 -10.25 -8.54
CA PRO A 77 -7.55 -9.91 -7.70
C PRO A 77 -8.46 -11.12 -7.42
N GLY A 78 -8.69 -11.96 -8.43
CA GLY A 78 -9.57 -13.13 -8.30
C GLY A 78 -9.06 -14.18 -7.29
N PHE A 79 -7.74 -14.31 -7.13
CA PHE A 79 -7.15 -15.22 -6.14
C PHE A 79 -7.52 -14.82 -4.70
N TYR A 80 -7.65 -13.51 -4.47
CA TYR A 80 -8.03 -12.92 -3.19
C TYR A 80 -9.54 -12.64 -3.07
N GLY A 81 -10.33 -13.12 -4.03
CA GLY A 81 -11.78 -12.92 -4.07
C GLY A 81 -12.20 -11.48 -4.34
N PHE A 82 -11.37 -10.68 -5.02
CA PHE A 82 -11.76 -9.38 -5.58
C PHE A 82 -12.23 -9.55 -7.02
N LYS A 83 -13.16 -8.68 -7.43
CA LYS A 83 -13.68 -8.58 -8.80
C LYS A 83 -13.17 -7.35 -9.53
N GLU A 84 -12.82 -6.30 -8.80
CA GLU A 84 -12.36 -5.02 -9.35
C GLU A 84 -11.07 -4.54 -8.67
N ALA A 85 -10.08 -4.15 -9.48
CA ALA A 85 -8.73 -3.78 -9.06
C ALA A 85 -8.24 -2.46 -9.65
N THR A 86 -8.98 -1.90 -10.61
CA THR A 86 -8.58 -0.75 -11.43
C THR A 86 -9.41 0.49 -11.15
N GLU A 87 -10.58 0.35 -10.52
CA GLU A 87 -11.46 1.45 -10.16
C GLU A 87 -11.72 1.49 -8.64
N GLY A 88 -11.99 2.68 -8.13
CA GLY A 88 -12.45 2.87 -6.75
C GLY A 88 -13.95 2.64 -6.65
N TYR A 89 -14.39 1.90 -5.63
CA TYR A 89 -15.82 1.65 -5.39
C TYR A 89 -16.60 2.94 -5.11
N CYS A 90 -16.02 3.84 -4.31
CA CYS A 90 -16.55 5.15 -3.99
C CYS A 90 -15.85 6.20 -4.85
N GLY A 91 -16.59 6.90 -5.70
CA GLY A 91 -16.04 7.96 -6.55
C GLY A 91 -15.76 7.57 -8.01
N SER A 92 -16.37 6.49 -8.50
CA SER A 92 -16.42 6.07 -9.92
C SER A 92 -17.26 7.02 -10.82
N THR A 93 -17.15 8.33 -10.58
CA THR A 93 -17.69 9.36 -11.48
C THR A 93 -16.56 9.95 -12.32
N LEU A 94 -16.91 10.76 -13.33
CA LEU A 94 -16.03 11.36 -14.36
C LEU A 94 -14.71 12.01 -13.86
N LEU A 95 -14.57 12.22 -12.56
CA LEU A 95 -13.43 12.86 -11.90
C LEU A 95 -12.51 11.92 -11.12
N ASN A 96 -12.67 10.58 -11.18
CA ASN A 96 -11.78 9.60 -10.52
C ASN A 96 -11.33 10.07 -9.12
N ALA A 97 -12.31 10.22 -8.23
CA ALA A 97 -12.15 10.69 -6.85
C ALA A 97 -11.16 11.85 -6.68
N ALA A 98 -11.26 12.90 -7.51
CA ALA A 98 -10.83 14.22 -7.10
C ALA A 98 -11.67 14.62 -5.86
N ILE A 99 -11.16 14.23 -4.70
CA ILE A 99 -11.05 14.97 -3.45
C ILE A 99 -12.12 16.08 -3.31
N PHE A 100 -12.89 16.02 -2.22
CA PHE A 100 -13.75 17.10 -1.72
C PHE A 100 -15.18 17.26 -2.25
N VAL A 101 -15.95 16.19 -2.50
CA VAL A 101 -17.41 16.36 -2.57
C VAL A 101 -17.98 16.35 -1.15
N LYS A 102 -18.11 17.54 -0.56
CA LYS A 102 -18.76 17.75 0.75
C LYS A 102 -20.15 17.08 0.74
N ASN A 103 -20.47 16.31 1.78
CA ASN A 103 -21.74 15.61 1.99
C ASN A 103 -22.03 14.38 1.09
N GLN A 104 -21.02 13.71 0.54
CA GLN A 104 -21.22 12.36 -0.02
C GLN A 104 -21.33 11.33 1.11
N HIS A 105 -22.32 10.44 1.02
CA HIS A 105 -22.39 9.28 1.90
C HIS A 105 -21.34 8.25 1.48
N ALA A 106 -20.72 7.59 2.46
CA ALA A 106 -19.87 6.43 2.18
C ALA A 106 -20.68 5.35 1.46
N CYS A 107 -20.13 4.79 0.39
CA CYS A 107 -20.77 3.68 -0.33
C CYS A 107 -20.88 2.43 0.57
N PRO A 108 -22.02 1.71 0.56
CA PRO A 108 -22.33 0.76 1.64
C PRO A 108 -21.51 -0.53 1.64
N ASN A 109 -20.94 -0.99 0.51
CA ASN A 109 -20.16 -2.23 0.50
C ASN A 109 -19.15 -2.34 -0.67
N GLY A 110 -17.88 -2.04 -0.42
CA GLY A 110 -16.78 -2.19 -1.38
C GLY A 110 -16.05 -3.53 -1.34
N TYR A 111 -16.62 -4.60 -0.77
CA TYR A 111 -15.88 -5.85 -0.48
C TYR A 111 -15.35 -6.60 -1.72
N ASP A 112 -15.92 -6.34 -2.89
CA ASP A 112 -15.47 -6.90 -4.17
C ASP A 112 -14.35 -6.05 -4.82
N TYR A 113 -14.02 -4.89 -4.26
CA TYR A 113 -13.05 -3.93 -4.79
C TYR A 113 -11.76 -3.91 -3.97
N ILE A 114 -10.62 -3.80 -4.64
CA ILE A 114 -9.34 -3.53 -3.98
C ILE A 114 -9.32 -2.10 -3.46
N PHE A 115 -9.82 -1.15 -4.24
CA PHE A 115 -9.77 0.28 -3.92
C PHE A 115 -11.12 0.82 -3.43
N TRP A 116 -11.08 1.50 -2.29
CA TRP A 116 -12.23 2.22 -1.75
C TRP A 116 -12.50 3.50 -2.54
N ASP A 117 -11.46 4.33 -2.73
CA ASP A 117 -11.49 5.51 -3.58
C ASP A 117 -10.35 5.44 -4.61
N SER A 118 -10.01 6.52 -5.31
CA SER A 118 -8.96 6.48 -6.34
C SER A 118 -7.52 6.38 -5.81
N PHE A 119 -7.33 6.28 -4.49
CA PHE A 119 -6.01 6.19 -3.84
C PHE A 119 -5.93 5.04 -2.83
N HIS A 120 -6.95 4.88 -1.98
CA HIS A 120 -6.88 4.06 -0.78
C HIS A 120 -7.52 2.68 -1.00
N PRO A 121 -6.87 1.58 -0.57
CA PRO A 121 -7.47 0.25 -0.52
C PRO A 121 -8.71 0.16 0.38
N THR A 122 -9.54 -0.86 0.15
CA THR A 122 -10.66 -1.23 1.02
C THR A 122 -10.16 -1.91 2.30
N GLU A 123 -11.02 -1.96 3.32
CA GLU A 123 -10.72 -2.68 4.57
C GLU A 123 -10.30 -4.14 4.31
N LYS A 124 -10.98 -4.84 3.41
CA LYS A 124 -10.62 -6.22 3.03
C LYS A 124 -9.21 -6.30 2.46
N ALA A 125 -8.84 -5.39 1.55
CA ALA A 125 -7.50 -5.36 0.97
C ALA A 125 -6.44 -5.06 2.03
N TYR A 126 -6.71 -4.12 2.94
CA TYR A 126 -5.83 -3.83 4.07
C TYR A 126 -5.64 -5.04 4.98
N ASN A 127 -6.72 -5.74 5.34
CA ASN A 127 -6.63 -6.93 6.20
C ASN A 127 -5.71 -7.99 5.59
N ILE A 128 -5.85 -8.29 4.29
CA ILE A 128 -4.99 -9.25 3.60
C ILE A 128 -3.52 -8.80 3.61
N VAL A 129 -3.23 -7.52 3.35
CA VAL A 129 -1.85 -6.99 3.39
C VAL A 129 -1.27 -7.06 4.80
N VAL A 130 -2.05 -6.69 5.81
CA VAL A 130 -1.64 -6.73 7.22
C VAL A 130 -1.36 -8.17 7.66
N ASP A 131 -2.24 -9.12 7.33
CA ASP A 131 -2.04 -10.54 7.65
C ASP A 131 -0.72 -11.06 7.07
N LYS A 132 -0.42 -10.76 5.79
CA LYS A 132 0.86 -11.08 5.16
C LYS A 132 2.05 -10.45 5.88
N LEU A 133 1.95 -9.20 6.31
CA LEU A 133 3.02 -8.55 7.07
C LEU A 133 3.26 -9.24 8.41
N PHE A 134 2.20 -9.67 9.10
CA PHE A 134 2.31 -10.38 10.37
C PHE A 134 2.98 -11.74 10.21
N GLU A 135 2.61 -12.49 9.18
CA GLU A 135 3.20 -13.80 8.86
C GLU A 135 4.67 -13.70 8.45
N THR A 136 5.05 -12.65 7.71
CA THR A 136 6.38 -12.56 7.11
C THR A 136 7.39 -11.78 7.95
N THR A 137 6.99 -10.66 8.56
CA THR A 137 7.96 -9.68 9.08
C THR A 137 7.68 -9.21 10.49
N VAL A 138 6.44 -8.87 10.85
CA VAL A 138 6.12 -8.23 12.14
C VAL A 138 6.44 -9.17 13.31
N GLN A 139 6.34 -10.49 13.13
CA GLN A 139 6.77 -11.47 14.14
C GLN A 139 8.22 -11.27 14.60
N TYR A 140 9.09 -10.71 13.77
CA TYR A 140 10.47 -10.43 14.15
C TYR A 140 10.61 -9.17 15.04
N LEU A 141 9.60 -8.29 15.14
CA LEU A 141 9.60 -7.21 16.12
C LEU A 141 9.12 -7.64 17.51
N MET A 142 8.37 -8.74 17.60
CA MET A 142 7.78 -9.23 18.85
C MET A 142 8.82 -9.93 19.73
#